data_AF-A0A952TPB2-F1
#
_entry.id   AF-A0A952TPB2-F1
#
_cell.length_a   1.000
_cell.length_b   1.000
_cell.length_c   1.000
_cell.angle_alpha   90.00
_cell.angle_beta   90.00
_cell.angle_gamma   90.00
#
_symmetry.space_group_name_H-M   'P 1'
#
loop_
_entity.id
_entity.type
_entity.pdbx_description
1 polymer ?
#
loop_
_entity_poly.entity_id
_entity_poly.type
_entity_poly.pdbx_seq_one_letter_code
_entity_poly.pdbx_strand_id
1 'polypeptide(L)'
;MEESGMVDLSLGLDSEPALMRETLRFMTEIKQQIIEAATAFNDMKTSPLGRIKIYGIAKTQADFMLFRNGFKMIFTIKEAGAVSIRFNFMGPSYIPQTIPSATNTNTVAMEEHLVQARKGAFQELVWTFNEQPVNMAALVRYHITLFIRESSK
;
A
#
# COMPACT_ATOMS: atom_id res chain seq x y z
N MET A 1 -45.19 -13.68 15.46
CA MET A 1 -44.55 -13.00 14.32
C MET A 1 -43.07 -12.73 14.59
N GLU A 2 -42.33 -13.74 15.08
CA GLU A 2 -40.86 -13.81 15.05
C GLU A 2 -40.51 -15.30 14.98
N GLU A 3 -40.89 -15.96 13.88
CA GLU A 3 -40.61 -17.38 13.64
C GLU A 3 -39.86 -17.52 12.31
N SER A 4 -38.61 -17.06 12.33
CA SER A 4 -37.59 -17.58 11.43
C SER A 4 -36.24 -17.33 12.09
N GLY A 5 -35.83 -18.28 12.94
CA GLY A 5 -34.50 -18.36 13.52
C GLY A 5 -33.45 -18.75 12.46
N MET A 6 -33.42 -18.03 11.35
CA MET A 6 -32.39 -18.15 10.35
C MET A 6 -31.23 -17.28 10.83
N VAL A 7 -30.39 -17.84 11.70
CA VAL A 7 -29.09 -17.24 12.02
C VAL A 7 -28.29 -17.26 10.73
N ASP A 8 -28.05 -16.08 10.15
CA ASP A 8 -27.26 -15.96 8.94
C ASP A 8 -25.79 -16.31 9.25
N LEU A 9 -25.43 -17.57 9.06
CA LEU A 9 -24.07 -18.08 9.23
C LEU A 9 -23.08 -17.45 8.22
N SER A 10 -23.54 -16.62 7.28
CA SER A 10 -22.66 -15.84 6.40
C SER A 10 -21.96 -14.67 7.11
N LEU A 11 -22.34 -14.34 8.36
CA LEU A 11 -21.70 -13.30 9.18
C LEU A 11 -20.26 -13.64 9.67
N GLY A 12 -19.64 -14.68 9.11
CA GLY A 12 -18.22 -14.96 9.32
C GLY A 12 -17.30 -13.95 8.63
N LEU A 13 -16.01 -13.97 9.00
CA LEU A 13 -14.93 -13.25 8.30
C LEU A 13 -14.78 -13.65 6.82
N ASP A 14 -15.48 -14.70 6.42
CA ASP A 14 -15.56 -15.23 5.07
C ASP A 14 -16.48 -14.41 4.15
N SER A 15 -17.28 -13.51 4.71
CA SER A 15 -18.06 -12.58 3.90
C SER A 15 -17.13 -11.53 3.28
N GLU A 16 -17.23 -11.37 1.96
CA GLU A 16 -16.50 -10.35 1.20
C GLU A 16 -16.61 -8.93 1.82
N PRO A 17 -17.77 -8.49 2.35
CA PRO A 17 -17.88 -7.22 3.08
C PRO A 17 -17.02 -7.16 4.35
N ALA A 18 -16.95 -8.24 5.13
CA ALA A 18 -16.12 -8.28 6.34
C ALA A 18 -14.64 -8.22 5.99
N LEU A 19 -14.20 -8.98 4.99
CA LEU A 19 -12.83 -8.97 4.51
C LEU A 19 -12.43 -7.59 3.94
N MET A 20 -13.34 -6.93 3.22
CA MET A 20 -13.11 -5.59 2.72
C MET A 20 -12.98 -4.56 3.86
N ARG A 21 -13.82 -4.67 4.90
CA ARG A 21 -13.71 -3.81 6.10
C ARG A 21 -12.35 -3.96 6.78
N GLU A 22 -11.85 -5.19 6.95
CA GLU A 22 -10.52 -5.43 7.50
C GLU A 22 -9.40 -4.93 6.57
N THR A 23 -9.60 -5.00 5.26
CA THR A 23 -8.66 -4.45 4.26
C THR A 23 -8.55 -2.93 4.38
N LEU A 24 -9.67 -2.23 4.52
CA LEU A 24 -9.70 -0.78 4.74
C LEU A 24 -9.06 -0.39 6.06
N ARG A 25 -9.29 -1.18 7.12
CA ARG A 25 -8.64 -1.00 8.42
C ARG A 25 -7.13 -1.15 8.29
N PHE A 26 -6.65 -2.21 7.65
CA PHE A 26 -5.23 -2.44 7.39
C PHE A 26 -4.62 -1.27 6.61
N MET A 27 -5.27 -0.81 5.55
CA MET A 27 -4.82 0.34 4.75
C MET A 27 -4.77 1.66 5.54
N THR A 28 -5.70 1.85 6.47
CA THR A 28 -5.71 3.03 7.35
C THR A 28 -4.56 2.97 8.36
N GLU A 29 -4.34 1.81 8.97
CA GLU A 29 -3.28 1.59 9.96
C GLU A 29 -1.88 1.75 9.34
N ILE A 30 -1.63 1.08 8.20
CA ILE A 30 -0.34 1.18 7.51
C ILE A 30 -0.07 2.61 7.06
N LYS A 31 -1.08 3.33 6.56
CA LYS A 31 -0.96 4.73 6.18
C LYS A 31 -0.56 5.61 7.37
N GLN A 32 -1.17 5.40 8.53
CA GLN A 32 -0.85 6.16 9.75
C GLN A 32 0.61 5.94 10.17
N GLN A 33 1.06 4.68 10.23
CA GLN A 33 2.45 4.36 10.60
C GLN A 33 3.47 4.87 9.56
N ILE A 34 3.10 4.87 8.28
CA ILE A 34 3.92 5.45 7.21
C ILE A 34 4.02 6.98 7.36
N ILE A 35 2.91 7.67 7.69
CA ILE A 35 2.92 9.12 7.94
C ILE A 35 3.86 9.45 9.10
N GLU A 36 3.78 8.69 10.19
CA GLU A 36 4.67 8.85 11.35
C GLU A 36 6.14 8.65 10.96
N ALA A 37 6.47 7.55 10.27
CA ALA A 37 7.83 7.26 9.82
C ALA A 37 8.37 8.32 8.85
N ALA A 38 7.54 8.80 7.92
CA ALA A 38 7.90 9.85 6.98
C ALA A 38 8.09 11.21 7.69
N THR A 39 7.30 11.49 8.72
CA THR A 39 7.45 12.70 9.54
C THR A 39 8.77 12.67 10.29
N ALA A 40 9.08 11.57 10.99
CA ALA A 40 10.36 11.38 11.66
C ALA A 40 11.55 11.54 10.69
N PHE A 41 11.45 10.99 9.48
CA PHE A 41 12.47 11.20 8.44
C PHE A 41 12.60 12.66 8.02
N ASN A 42 11.46 13.34 7.81
CA ASN A 42 11.44 14.73 7.36
C ASN A 42 11.96 15.71 8.42
N ASP A 43 11.74 15.43 9.70
CA ASP A 43 12.21 16.23 10.84
C ASP A 43 13.74 16.21 10.94
N MET A 44 14.37 15.10 10.53
CA MET A 44 15.83 15.02 10.44
C MET A 44 16.42 15.83 9.26
N LYS A 45 15.60 16.41 8.37
CA LYS A 45 16.08 17.20 7.22
C LYS A 45 16.09 18.70 7.54
N THR A 46 17.27 19.30 7.39
CA THR A 46 17.49 20.76 7.50
C THR A 46 16.86 21.57 6.36
N SER A 47 16.59 20.93 5.21
CA SER A 47 15.98 21.56 4.03
C SER A 47 14.65 20.90 3.65
N PRO A 48 13.67 21.67 3.12
CA PRO A 48 12.47 21.12 2.48
C PRO A 48 12.76 20.23 1.27
N LEU A 49 13.93 20.39 0.63
CA LEU A 49 14.34 19.59 -0.52
C LEU A 49 14.54 18.12 -0.11
N GLY A 50 13.98 17.22 -0.92
CA GLY A 50 14.08 15.78 -0.69
C GLY A 50 13.31 15.26 0.52
N ARG A 51 12.34 16.03 1.04
CA ARG A 51 11.34 15.53 1.99
C ARG A 51 10.37 14.56 1.29
N ILE A 52 9.87 13.59 2.06
CA ILE A 52 8.84 12.66 1.62
C ILE A 52 7.50 13.39 1.66
N LYS A 53 6.76 13.33 0.54
CA LYS A 53 5.38 13.81 0.45
C LYS A 53 4.44 12.60 0.37
N ILE A 54 3.30 12.68 1.04
CA ILE A 54 2.28 11.63 1.03
C ILE A 54 1.00 12.18 0.42
N TYR A 55 0.42 11.44 -0.51
CA TYR A 55 -0.79 11.82 -1.24
C TYR A 55 -1.83 10.69 -1.16
N GLY A 56 -3.10 11.04 -0.98
CA GLY A 56 -4.20 10.11 -1.24
C GLY A 56 -4.45 10.00 -2.74
N ILE A 57 -4.97 8.86 -3.21
CA ILE A 57 -5.35 8.67 -4.61
C ILE A 57 -6.85 8.93 -4.77
N ALA A 58 -7.19 9.87 -5.64
CA ALA A 58 -8.58 10.26 -5.88
C ALA A 58 -9.40 9.07 -6.42
N LYS A 59 -10.69 9.02 -6.06
CA LYS A 59 -11.64 7.97 -6.45
C LYS A 59 -11.27 6.56 -5.95
N THR A 60 -10.45 6.47 -4.90
CA THR A 60 -10.17 5.22 -4.19
C THR A 60 -10.59 5.38 -2.73
N GLN A 61 -10.85 4.27 -2.04
CA GLN A 61 -11.31 4.33 -0.65
C GLN A 61 -10.17 4.65 0.32
N ALA A 62 -8.99 4.03 0.12
CA ALA A 62 -7.90 4.14 1.07
C ALA A 62 -6.50 4.18 0.43
N ASP A 63 -6.40 4.20 -0.90
CA ASP A 63 -5.10 4.14 -1.57
C ASP A 63 -4.31 5.44 -1.35
N PHE A 64 -2.99 5.29 -1.27
CA PHE A 64 -2.10 6.41 -1.05
C PHE A 64 -0.73 6.14 -1.68
N MET A 65 0.02 7.20 -1.88
CA MET A 65 1.38 7.12 -2.41
C MET A 65 2.33 8.04 -1.67
N LEU A 66 3.59 7.62 -1.60
CA LEU A 66 4.72 8.43 -1.18
C LEU A 66 5.43 8.93 -2.43
N PHE A 67 5.97 10.15 -2.35
CA PHE A 67 6.75 10.76 -3.41
C PHE A 67 7.99 11.45 -2.84
N ARG A 68 9.14 11.18 -3.45
CA ARG A 68 10.42 11.82 -3.14
C ARG A 68 11.32 11.73 -4.37
N ASN A 69 11.91 12.85 -4.79
CA ASN A 69 12.92 12.90 -5.87
C ASN A 69 12.51 12.16 -7.17
N GLY A 70 11.25 12.25 -7.61
CA GLY A 70 10.79 11.54 -8.81
C GLY A 70 10.49 10.05 -8.60
N PHE A 71 10.73 9.51 -7.41
CA PHE A 71 10.40 8.14 -7.03
C PHE A 71 9.06 8.09 -6.29
N LYS A 72 8.24 7.09 -6.61
CA LYS A 72 6.93 6.85 -6.03
C LYS A 72 6.88 5.46 -5.40
N MET A 73 6.25 5.37 -4.23
CA MET A 73 5.78 4.11 -3.66
C MET A 73 4.27 4.20 -3.50
N ILE A 74 3.54 3.23 -4.01
CA ILE A 74 2.08 3.27 -4.12
C ILE A 74 1.50 2.07 -3.38
N PHE A 75 0.57 2.33 -2.46
CA PHE A 75 -0.24 1.33 -1.76
C PHE A 75 -1.64 1.33 -2.37
N THR A 76 -2.08 0.17 -2.85
CA THR A 76 -3.34 -0.01 -3.56
C THR A 76 -4.07 -1.25 -3.08
N ILE A 77 -5.36 -1.14 -2.79
CA ILE A 77 -6.23 -2.31 -2.61
C ILE A 77 -6.45 -2.97 -3.99
N LYS A 78 -6.04 -4.23 -4.18
CA LYS A 78 -6.35 -4.97 -5.41
C LYS A 78 -7.77 -5.56 -5.35
N GLU A 79 -8.09 -6.16 -4.22
CA GLU A 79 -9.35 -6.82 -3.90
C GLU A 79 -9.47 -6.97 -2.38
N ALA A 80 -10.62 -7.43 -1.88
CA ALA A 80 -10.79 -7.71 -0.46
C ALA A 80 -9.75 -8.74 0.00
N GLY A 81 -8.94 -8.36 0.99
CA GLY A 81 -7.87 -9.19 1.54
C GLY A 81 -6.55 -9.11 0.78
N ALA A 82 -6.39 -8.23 -0.22
CA ALA A 82 -5.14 -8.11 -0.96
C ALA A 82 -4.72 -6.64 -1.18
N VAL A 83 -3.52 -6.31 -0.71
CA VAL A 83 -2.90 -4.99 -0.84
C VAL A 83 -1.60 -5.10 -1.65
N SER A 84 -1.49 -4.28 -2.68
CA SER A 84 -0.32 -4.13 -3.53
C SER A 84 0.53 -2.96 -3.08
N ILE A 85 1.84 -3.17 -2.99
CA ILE A 85 2.84 -2.13 -2.77
C ILE A 85 3.78 -2.12 -3.96
N ARG A 86 3.80 -1.02 -4.72
CA ARG A 86 4.60 -0.89 -5.95
C ARG A 86 5.50 0.31 -5.91
N PHE A 87 6.67 0.19 -6.53
CA PHE A 87 7.63 1.26 -6.68
C PHE A 87 7.74 1.68 -8.15
N ASN A 88 7.72 3.00 -8.40
CA ASN A 88 7.86 3.57 -9.73
C ASN A 88 8.91 4.67 -9.70
N PHE A 89 9.90 4.59 -10.58
CA PHE A 89 10.85 5.68 -10.83
C PHE A 89 10.43 6.49 -12.06
N MET A 90 10.32 7.80 -11.93
CA MET A 90 10.14 8.74 -13.04
C MET A 90 11.45 9.52 -13.25
N GLY A 91 12.43 8.88 -13.89
CA GLY A 91 13.63 9.57 -14.38
C GLY A 91 13.40 10.25 -15.73
N PRO A 92 14.20 11.27 -16.10
CA PRO A 92 14.15 11.85 -17.43
C PRO A 92 14.57 10.78 -18.45
N SER A 93 13.60 10.25 -19.21
CA SER A 93 13.88 9.39 -20.35
C SER A 93 14.48 10.24 -21.48
N TYR A 94 15.81 10.33 -21.55
CA TYR A 94 16.54 10.92 -22.68
C TYR A 94 16.61 9.95 -23.87
N ILE A 95 15.47 9.42 -24.32
CA ILE A 95 15.40 8.67 -25.58
C ILE A 95 14.55 9.52 -26.54
N PRO A 96 15.09 10.01 -27.66
CA PRO A 96 14.32 10.77 -28.62
C PRO A 96 13.41 9.77 -29.36
N GLN A 97 12.12 9.75 -29.02
CA GLN A 97 11.11 9.02 -29.78
C GLN A 97 10.21 9.99 -30.53
N THR A 98 10.19 9.81 -31.84
CA THR A 98 9.22 10.36 -32.79
C THR A 98 7.81 9.87 -32.44
N ILE A 99 6.98 10.78 -31.91
CA ILE A 99 5.50 10.98 -32.01
C ILE A 99 4.64 9.83 -32.64
N PRO A 100 3.36 9.58 -32.24
CA PRO A 100 2.67 9.73 -30.95
C PRO A 100 1.85 8.48 -30.54
N SER A 101 1.64 8.23 -29.24
CA SER A 101 0.40 7.62 -28.71
C SER A 101 0.36 7.79 -27.20
N ALA A 102 -0.81 8.21 -26.70
CA ALA A 102 -1.06 8.38 -25.28
C ALA A 102 -0.82 7.08 -24.50
N THR A 103 -0.36 7.22 -23.24
CA THR A 103 -0.37 6.19 -22.17
C THR A 103 0.90 5.38 -21.88
N ASN A 104 2.07 5.70 -22.44
CA ASN A 104 3.32 5.04 -22.02
C ASN A 104 4.20 5.99 -21.19
N THR A 105 3.90 6.09 -19.90
CA THR A 105 4.94 6.51 -18.93
C THR A 105 5.99 5.40 -18.88
N ASN A 106 7.20 5.70 -19.35
CA ASN A 106 8.41 4.88 -19.21
C ASN A 106 8.79 4.70 -17.72
N THR A 107 7.97 3.96 -16.97
CA THR A 107 8.27 3.52 -15.61
C THR A 107 8.99 2.18 -15.70
N VAL A 108 10.23 2.11 -15.22
CA VAL A 108 10.82 0.82 -14.86
C VAL A 108 9.95 0.29 -13.71
N ALA A 109 9.05 -0.64 -14.02
CA ALA A 109 8.20 -1.27 -13.03
C ALA A 109 9.10 -2.13 -12.14
N MET A 110 9.33 -1.70 -10.91
CA MET A 110 9.91 -2.57 -9.89
C MET A 110 8.88 -3.63 -9.47
N GLU A 111 9.40 -4.69 -8.86
CA GLU A 111 8.62 -5.83 -8.37
C GLU A 111 7.43 -5.40 -7.50
N GLU A 112 6.27 -6.02 -7.73
CA GLU A 112 5.06 -5.83 -6.94
C GLU A 112 5.18 -6.62 -5.63
N HIS A 113 5.12 -5.93 -4.50
CA HIS A 113 5.03 -6.58 -3.19
C HIS A 113 3.55 -6.78 -2.84
N LEU A 114 3.12 -8.05 -2.75
CA LEU A 114 1.73 -8.40 -2.47
C LEU A 114 1.56 -8.84 -1.01
N VAL A 115 0.73 -8.10 -0.27
CA VAL A 115 0.35 -8.44 1.11
C VAL A 115 -1.06 -9.01 1.07
N GLN A 116 -1.23 -10.22 1.59
CA GLN A 116 -2.50 -10.96 1.50
C GLN A 116 -2.99 -11.39 2.87
N ALA A 117 -4.27 -11.20 3.11
CA ALA A 117 -4.97 -11.71 4.25
C ALA A 117 -5.20 -13.21 4.09
N ARG A 118 -4.86 -13.98 5.11
CA ARG A 118 -5.10 -15.42 5.21
C ARG A 118 -5.86 -15.71 6.50
N LYS A 119 -6.63 -16.81 6.50
CA LYS A 119 -7.25 -17.30 7.73
C LYS A 119 -6.19 -17.95 8.61
N GLY A 120 -6.02 -17.41 9.80
CA GLY A 120 -5.22 -17.98 10.88
C GLY A 120 -6.06 -18.89 11.77
N ALA A 121 -5.46 -19.27 12.91
CA ALA A 121 -6.16 -20.05 13.93
C ALA A 121 -7.38 -19.29 14.47
N PHE A 122 -8.39 -20.03 14.94
CA PHE A 122 -9.59 -19.46 15.57
C PHE A 122 -10.35 -18.43 14.72
N GLN A 123 -10.33 -18.59 13.39
CA GLN A 123 -10.92 -17.65 12.43
C GLN A 123 -10.27 -16.26 12.44
N GLU A 124 -9.08 -16.07 13.03
CA GLU A 124 -8.42 -14.76 13.00
C GLU A 124 -7.88 -14.43 11.61
N LEU A 125 -8.03 -13.18 11.16
CA LEU A 125 -7.44 -12.72 9.92
C LEU A 125 -5.97 -12.36 10.14
N VAL A 126 -5.07 -13.03 9.42
CA VAL A 126 -3.63 -12.81 9.50
C VAL A 126 -3.13 -12.27 8.17
N TRP A 127 -2.49 -11.10 8.19
CA TRP A 127 -1.83 -10.55 7.00
C TRP A 127 -0.49 -11.23 6.77
N THR A 128 -0.22 -11.60 5.53
CA THR A 128 0.98 -12.34 5.12
C THR A 128 1.67 -11.67 3.94
N PHE A 129 2.99 -11.82 3.88
CA PHE A 129 3.84 -11.41 2.78
C PHE A 129 4.81 -12.56 2.49
N ASN A 130 4.83 -13.06 1.25
CA ASN A 130 5.55 -14.29 0.89
C ASN A 130 5.25 -15.45 1.85
N GLU A 131 3.97 -15.65 2.14
CA GLU A 131 3.44 -16.71 3.01
C GLU A 131 3.81 -16.59 4.50
N GLN A 132 4.57 -15.58 4.88
CA GLN A 132 4.97 -15.33 6.26
C GLN A 132 4.06 -14.29 6.90
N PRO A 133 3.66 -14.48 8.18
CA PRO A 133 2.85 -13.50 8.89
C PRO A 133 3.59 -12.17 9.02
N VAL A 134 2.86 -11.09 8.77
CA VAL A 134 3.40 -9.74 8.76
C VAL A 134 3.23 -9.11 10.14
N ASN A 135 4.34 -8.62 10.69
CA ASN A 135 4.29 -7.60 11.73
C ASN A 135 4.19 -6.21 11.06
N MET A 136 3.15 -5.44 11.38
CA MET A 136 2.90 -4.12 10.74
C MET A 136 4.10 -3.19 10.85
N ALA A 137 4.69 -3.05 12.05
CA ALA A 137 5.83 -2.17 12.26
C ALA A 137 7.07 -2.61 11.45
N ALA A 138 7.29 -3.92 11.30
CA ALA A 138 8.37 -4.45 10.46
C ALA A 138 8.13 -4.18 8.98
N LEU A 139 6.89 -4.33 8.50
CA LEU A 139 6.52 -4.02 7.12
C LEU A 139 6.75 -2.54 6.80
N VAL A 140 6.31 -1.65 7.68
CA VAL A 140 6.51 -0.20 7.55
C VAL A 140 7.99 0.14 7.50
N ARG A 141 8.80 -0.39 8.46
CA ARG A 141 10.26 -0.17 8.49
C ARG A 141 10.93 -0.65 7.21
N TYR A 142 10.59 -1.84 6.72
CA TYR A 142 11.17 -2.39 5.49
C TYR A 142 10.86 -1.49 4.29
N HIS A 143 9.58 -1.18 4.06
CA HIS A 143 9.15 -0.40 2.89
C HIS A 143 9.64 1.04 2.93
N ILE A 144 9.68 1.69 4.10
CA ILE A 144 10.18 3.07 4.19
C ILE A 144 11.70 3.15 3.99
N THR A 145 12.44 2.18 4.53
CA THR A 145 13.91 2.09 4.35
C THR A 145 14.23 1.88 2.88
N LEU A 146 13.52 0.95 2.23
CA LEU A 146 13.65 0.69 0.81
C LEU A 146 13.32 1.95 -0.01
N PHE A 147 12.20 2.61 0.29
CA PHE A 147 11.79 3.85 -0.39
C PHE A 147 12.84 4.96 -0.25
N ILE A 148 13.35 5.21 0.95
CA ILE A 148 14.37 6.24 1.20
C ILE A 148 15.67 5.91 0.47
N ARG A 149 16.08 4.64 0.45
CA ARG A 149 17.30 4.20 -0.25
C ARG A 149 17.18 4.40 -1.75
N GLU A 150 16.10 3.89 -2.35
CA GLU A 150 15.91 3.95 -3.80
C GLU A 150 15.63 5.37 -4.29
N SER A 151 14.90 6.20 -3.53
CA SER A 151 14.64 7.59 -3.90
C SER A 151 15.83 8.55 -3.64
N SER A 152 16.96 8.05 -3.15
CA SER A 152 18.20 8.83 -2.99
C SER A 152 19.22 8.55 -4.09
N LYS A 153 18.97 7.54 -4.94
CA LYS A 153 19.75 7.28 -6.15
C LYS A 153 19.42 8.32 -7.20
#